data_AF-A0A9P6PSW7-F1
#
_entry.id   AF-A0A9P6PSW7-F1
#
_cell.length_a   1.000
_cell.length_b   1.000
_cell.length_c   1.000
_cell.angle_alpha   90.00
_cell.angle_beta   90.00
_cell.angle_gamma   90.00
#
_symmetry.space_group_name_H-M   'P 1'
#
loop_
_entity.id
_entity.type
_entity.pdbx_description
1 polymer ?
#
loop_
_entity_poly.entity_id
_entity_poly.type
_entity_poly.pdbx_seq_one_letter_code
_entity_poly.pdbx_strand_id
1 'polypeptide(L)'
;MFFFISAGGIIAFSIAILHLLRSCPVESCVEPEEPTNFPSHFYGAVAATFFYMGGRYDSINAEFDSDNWTFQTLMIFYFFFTVIIMLNVLIALINLAFTDGDETWYLVWLENRLRVVERVENLTFHIPGFRQHHDWFPEMIYYSATTMDIEEYQDTDDRNRAAPTSASSELDDGAADSPSGLQQDAPAMIEKPVQEELQEQIVVLHDQIQEQKVTSENQNRILQTHIQEQKASVEELGTVLQKRIQEQLQDQRASAEKQIAALQEQNTTLQEQMKELHTMLSFLTAKAMAGTS
;
A
#
# COMPACT_ATOMS: atom_id res chain seq x y z
N MET A 1 8.48 9.67 -12.39
CA MET A 1 8.86 11.07 -12.06
C MET A 1 9.20 11.23 -10.57
N PHE A 2 8.29 10.88 -9.65
CA PHE A 2 8.51 10.94 -8.20
C PHE A 2 9.86 10.35 -7.74
N PHE A 3 10.16 9.11 -8.15
CA PHE A 3 11.40 8.43 -7.75
C PHE A 3 12.68 9.18 -8.17
N PHE A 4 12.69 9.85 -9.33
CA PHE A 4 13.84 10.62 -9.78
C PHE A 4 14.05 11.89 -8.95
N ILE A 5 12.96 12.56 -8.58
CA ILE A 5 13.00 13.77 -7.74
C ILE A 5 13.43 13.40 -6.32
N SER A 6 12.87 12.31 -5.78
CA SER A 6 13.25 11.78 -4.46
C SER A 6 14.73 11.35 -4.42
N ALA A 7 15.19 10.59 -5.42
CA ALA A 7 16.59 10.18 -5.52
C ALA A 7 17.54 11.38 -5.66
N GLY A 8 17.17 12.38 -6.48
CA GLY A 8 17.94 13.62 -6.62
C GLY A 8 18.03 14.39 -5.29
N GLY A 9 16.93 14.48 -4.55
CA GLY A 9 16.90 15.11 -3.22
C GLY A 9 17.79 14.39 -2.20
N ILE A 10 17.75 13.05 -2.16
CA ILE A 10 18.62 12.26 -1.29
C ILE A 10 20.09 12.50 -1.63
N ILE A 11 20.47 12.44 -2.91
CA ILE A 11 21.86 12.64 -3.35
C ILE A 11 22.35 14.04 -3.01
N ALA A 12 21.55 15.07 -3.31
CA ALA A 12 21.91 16.46 -3.00
C ALA A 12 22.13 16.67 -1.50
N PHE A 13 21.26 16.08 -0.67
CA PHE A 13 21.35 16.18 0.77
C PHE A 13 22.55 15.41 1.34
N SER A 14 22.83 14.21 0.84
CA SER A 14 24.00 13.43 1.24
C SER A 14 25.30 14.15 0.92
N ILE A 15 25.39 14.81 -0.25
CA ILE A 15 26.54 15.65 -0.63
C ILE A 15 26.65 16.86 0.31
N ALA A 16 25.53 17.53 0.62
CA ALA A 16 25.52 18.66 1.53
C ALA A 16 25.98 18.30 2.95
N ILE A 17 25.49 17.19 3.52
CA ILE A 17 25.95 16.67 4.83
C ILE A 17 27.44 16.34 4.78
N LEU A 18 27.88 15.62 3.74
CA LEU A 18 29.28 15.20 3.63
C LEU A 18 30.22 16.42 3.55
N HIS A 19 29.82 17.46 2.81
CA HIS A 19 30.54 18.73 2.82
C HIS A 19 30.47 19.43 4.16
N LEU A 20 29.33 19.47 4.85
CA LEU A 20 29.21 20.17 6.13
C LEU A 20 30.07 19.52 7.23
N LEU A 21 30.09 18.19 7.28
CA LEU A 21 30.84 17.44 8.31
C LEU A 21 32.34 17.30 8.02
N ARG A 22 32.78 17.54 6.78
CA ARG A 22 34.19 17.35 6.40
C ARG A 22 34.84 18.54 5.69
N SER A 23 34.11 19.60 5.39
CA SER A 23 34.73 20.82 4.88
C SER A 23 35.50 21.47 6.02
N CYS A 24 36.82 21.31 5.97
CA CYS A 24 37.77 22.00 6.84
C CYS A 24 38.25 23.27 6.12
N PRO A 25 37.86 24.48 6.57
CA PRO A 25 38.27 25.72 5.92
C PRO A 25 39.63 26.26 6.40
N VAL A 26 40.29 25.64 7.39
CA VAL A 26 41.53 26.17 8.00
C VAL A 26 42.62 25.10 8.06
N GLU A 27 43.85 25.49 7.74
CA GLU A 27 45.10 24.71 7.59
C GLU A 27 45.56 23.90 8.82
N SER A 28 44.75 23.82 9.88
CA SER A 28 45.04 23.09 11.12
C SER A 28 43.82 22.32 11.60
N CYS A 29 43.33 21.38 10.80
CA CYS A 29 42.38 20.39 11.30
C CYS A 29 43.15 19.28 12.01
N VAL A 30 43.19 19.36 13.34
CA VAL A 30 43.35 18.19 14.19
C VAL A 30 42.11 17.34 13.94
N GLU A 31 42.31 16.13 13.44
CA GLU A 31 41.26 15.12 13.27
C GLU A 31 40.47 15.06 14.59
N PRO A 32 39.12 15.17 14.57
CA PRO A 32 38.35 15.11 15.80
C PRO A 32 38.71 13.81 16.52
N GLU A 33 39.07 13.90 17.81
CA GLU A 33 39.48 12.75 18.64
C GLU A 33 38.37 11.70 18.75
N GLU A 34 37.13 12.07 18.41
CA GLU A 34 36.00 11.16 18.31
C GLU A 34 35.61 10.87 16.86
N PRO A 35 35.54 9.60 16.44
CA PRO A 35 35.12 9.24 15.10
C PRO A 35 33.66 9.61 14.91
N THR A 36 33.39 10.49 13.93
CA THR A 36 32.02 10.75 13.50
C THR A 36 31.39 9.44 13.00
N ASN A 37 30.21 9.10 13.50
CA ASN A 37 29.49 7.88 13.09
C ASN A 37 28.97 7.94 11.64
N PHE A 38 29.16 9.07 10.96
CA PHE A 38 28.72 9.28 9.59
C PHE A 38 29.75 8.75 8.57
N PRO A 39 29.36 7.86 7.63
CA PRO A 39 30.29 7.22 6.70
C PRO A 39 31.11 8.21 5.87
N SER A 40 32.34 7.82 5.50
CA SER A 40 33.22 8.67 4.70
C SER A 40 33.07 8.56 3.20
N HIS A 41 32.64 7.39 2.75
CA HIS A 41 32.41 7.13 1.35
C HIS A 41 31.05 7.67 0.90
N PHE A 42 30.98 8.21 -0.32
CA PHE A 42 29.75 8.74 -0.92
C PHE A 42 28.56 7.75 -0.82
N TYR A 43 28.79 6.48 -1.17
CA TYR A 43 27.75 5.45 -1.07
C TYR A 43 27.28 5.21 0.37
N GLY A 44 28.20 5.27 1.34
CA GLY A 44 27.84 5.17 2.75
C GLY A 44 27.02 6.37 3.22
N ALA A 45 27.37 7.58 2.77
CA ALA A 45 26.62 8.79 3.07
C ALA A 45 25.20 8.76 2.49
N VAL A 46 25.05 8.30 1.24
CA VAL A 46 23.73 8.11 0.60
C VAL A 46 22.90 7.07 1.35
N ALA A 47 23.50 5.93 1.72
CA ALA A 47 22.82 4.90 2.50
C ALA A 47 22.39 5.42 3.89
N ALA A 48 23.27 6.16 4.57
CA ALA A 48 22.97 6.76 5.87
C ALA A 48 21.83 7.79 5.77
N THR A 49 21.83 8.65 4.76
CA THR A 49 20.73 9.60 4.50
C THR A 49 19.41 8.89 4.20
N PHE A 50 19.46 7.77 3.46
CA PHE A 50 18.26 6.97 3.19
C PHE A 50 17.72 6.30 4.46
N PHE A 51 18.58 5.72 5.31
CA PHE A 51 18.14 5.16 6.59
C PHE A 51 17.62 6.23 7.56
N TYR A 52 18.20 7.42 7.53
CA TYR A 52 17.71 8.59 8.24
C TYR A 52 16.29 8.99 7.79
N MET A 53 16.02 8.98 6.48
CA MET A 53 14.65 9.16 5.96
C MET A 53 13.68 8.11 6.51
N GLY A 54 14.14 6.88 6.69
CA GLY A 54 13.39 5.77 7.31
C GLY A 54 13.26 5.84 8.84
N GLY A 55 13.73 6.93 9.48
CA GLY A 55 13.62 7.14 10.92
C GLY A 55 14.74 6.49 11.75
N ARG A 56 15.83 6.04 11.13
CA ARG A 56 17.02 5.54 11.85
C ARG A 56 18.06 6.64 11.99
N TYR A 57 18.26 7.13 13.22
CA TYR A 57 19.13 8.28 13.51
C TYR A 57 20.54 7.92 13.98
N ASP A 58 20.87 6.62 14.08
CA ASP A 58 22.13 6.11 14.65
C ASP A 58 23.38 6.76 14.04
N SER A 59 23.37 7.02 12.73
CA SER A 59 24.52 7.57 12.00
C SER A 59 24.75 9.07 12.20
N ILE A 60 23.78 9.77 12.77
CA ILE A 60 23.77 11.24 12.87
C ILE A 60 23.62 11.70 14.34
N ASN A 61 23.26 10.81 15.25
CA ASN A 61 22.97 11.13 16.65
C ASN A 61 24.10 11.92 17.35
N ALA A 62 25.36 11.51 17.15
CA ALA A 62 26.51 12.20 17.74
C ALA A 62 26.67 13.65 17.24
N GLU A 63 26.19 13.95 16.04
CA GLU A 63 26.29 15.28 15.46
C GLU A 63 25.14 16.21 15.92
N PHE A 64 24.01 15.65 16.35
CA PHE A 64 22.94 16.46 16.94
C PHE A 64 23.35 17.11 18.27
N ASP A 65 24.24 16.46 19.02
CA ASP A 65 24.79 16.97 20.27
C ASP A 65 25.88 18.04 20.04
N SER A 66 26.35 18.21 18.80
CA SER A 66 27.27 19.28 18.43
C SER A 66 26.53 20.62 18.32
N ASP A 67 27.17 21.72 18.74
CA ASP A 67 26.63 23.08 18.66
C ASP A 67 26.72 23.67 17.22
N ASN A 68 26.40 22.85 16.23
CA ASN A 68 26.43 23.21 14.81
C ASN A 68 25.03 23.62 14.33
N TRP A 69 24.66 24.89 14.56
CA TRP A 69 23.38 25.45 14.12
C TRP A 69 23.07 25.20 12.63
N THR A 70 24.09 25.27 11.77
CA THR A 70 23.95 25.03 10.31
C THR A 70 23.54 23.58 10.03
N PHE A 71 24.09 22.61 10.77
CA PHE A 71 23.73 21.20 10.64
C PHE A 71 22.28 20.96 11.06
N GLN A 72 21.88 21.49 12.21
CA GLN A 72 20.51 21.39 12.72
C GLN A 72 19.49 22.01 11.76
N THR A 73 19.79 23.19 11.21
CA THR A 73 18.93 23.87 10.22
C THR A 73 18.77 23.02 8.96
N LEU A 74 19.88 22.46 8.44
CA LEU A 74 19.87 21.59 7.26
C LEU A 74 18.99 20.34 7.51
N MET A 75 19.07 19.73 8.69
CA MET A 75 18.23 18.58 9.08
C MET A 75 16.75 18.94 9.14
N ILE A 76 16.41 20.09 9.72
CA ILE A 76 15.02 20.57 9.75
C ILE A 76 14.48 20.70 8.33
N PHE A 77 15.19 21.39 7.43
CA PHE A 77 14.74 21.56 6.04
C PHE A 77 14.49 20.22 5.33
N TYR A 78 15.35 19.23 5.57
CA TYR A 78 15.18 17.90 4.99
C TYR A 78 13.99 17.15 5.55
N PHE A 79 13.73 17.24 6.85
CA PHE A 79 12.54 16.64 7.45
C PHE A 79 11.27 17.24 6.84
N PHE A 80 11.21 18.56 6.72
CA PHE A 80 10.09 19.25 6.06
C PHE A 80 9.93 18.80 4.59
N PHE A 81 11.03 18.71 3.84
CA PHE A 81 11.00 18.26 2.45
C PHE A 81 10.54 16.80 2.30
N THR A 82 11.06 15.89 3.11
CA THR A 82 10.77 14.46 3.00
C THR A 82 9.39 14.10 3.55
N VAL A 83 9.04 14.58 4.75
CA VAL A 83 7.77 14.24 5.41
C VAL A 83 6.61 15.05 4.85
N ILE A 84 6.77 16.35 4.61
CA ILE A 84 5.64 17.20 4.21
C ILE A 84 5.46 17.21 2.70
N ILE A 85 6.54 17.24 1.91
CA ILE A 85 6.41 17.31 0.46
C ILE A 85 6.41 15.90 -0.14
N MET A 86 7.48 15.13 0.07
CA MET A 86 7.61 13.84 -0.63
C MET A 86 6.58 12.80 -0.19
N LEU A 87 6.34 12.62 1.10
CA LEU A 87 5.38 11.61 1.56
C LEU A 87 3.94 11.96 1.17
N ASN A 88 3.54 13.22 1.32
CA ASN A 88 2.18 13.65 0.95
C ASN A 88 1.96 13.57 -0.57
N VAL A 89 2.95 13.92 -1.39
CA VAL A 89 2.87 13.75 -2.85
C VAL A 89 2.83 12.27 -3.23
N LEU A 90 3.61 11.41 -2.55
CA LEU A 90 3.56 9.97 -2.78
C LEU A 90 2.16 9.40 -2.51
N ILE A 91 1.56 9.77 -1.37
CA ILE A 91 0.20 9.34 -1.02
C ILE A 91 -0.81 9.85 -2.05
N ALA A 92 -0.71 11.12 -2.49
CA ALA A 92 -1.59 11.67 -3.51
C ALA A 92 -1.47 10.93 -4.86
N LEU A 93 -0.25 10.60 -5.28
CA LEU A 93 -0.01 9.84 -6.51
C LEU A 93 -0.52 8.39 -6.41
N ILE A 94 -0.38 7.76 -5.25
CA ILE A 94 -0.92 6.41 -5.00
C ILE A 94 -2.44 6.45 -5.08
N ASN A 95 -3.09 7.41 -4.41
CA ASN A 95 -4.54 7.55 -4.45
C ASN A 95 -5.05 7.78 -5.87
N LEU A 96 -4.40 8.66 -6.63
CA LEU A 96 -4.76 8.88 -8.04
C LEU A 96 -4.63 7.60 -8.87
N ALA A 97 -3.54 6.86 -8.70
CA ALA A 97 -3.33 5.60 -9.41
C ALA A 97 -4.38 4.52 -9.04
N PHE A 98 -4.86 4.51 -7.79
CA PHE A 98 -5.95 3.63 -7.39
C PHE A 98 -7.30 4.06 -7.96
N THR A 99 -7.61 5.36 -7.97
CA THR A 99 -8.86 5.88 -8.53
C THR A 99 -8.95 5.61 -10.05
N ASP A 100 -7.87 5.83 -10.80
CA ASP A 100 -7.84 5.54 -12.24
C ASP A 100 -7.91 4.03 -12.56
N GLY A 101 -7.52 3.18 -11.61
CA GLY A 101 -7.53 1.73 -11.75
C GLY A 101 -8.85 1.04 -11.36
N ASP A 102 -9.79 1.76 -10.72
CA ASP A 102 -10.92 1.12 -10.04
C ASP A 102 -12.01 0.57 -10.99
N GLU A 103 -12.12 1.11 -12.21
CA GLU A 103 -13.08 0.58 -13.19
C GLU A 103 -12.52 -0.61 -14.01
N THR A 104 -11.20 -0.72 -14.15
CA THR A 104 -10.57 -1.72 -15.03
C THR A 104 -9.88 -2.86 -14.29
N TRP A 105 -9.64 -2.77 -12.97
CA TRP A 105 -8.97 -3.84 -12.23
C TRP A 105 -9.73 -5.16 -12.28
N TYR A 106 -11.07 -5.13 -12.30
CA TYR A 106 -11.87 -6.36 -12.36
C TYR A 106 -11.64 -7.10 -13.68
N LEU A 107 -11.65 -6.37 -14.81
CA LEU A 107 -11.38 -6.93 -16.12
C LEU A 107 -9.94 -7.45 -16.24
N VAL A 108 -8.96 -6.66 -15.76
CA VAL A 108 -7.55 -7.07 -15.75
C VAL A 108 -7.31 -8.28 -14.86
N TRP A 109 -8.00 -8.35 -13.73
CA TRP A 109 -7.97 -9.51 -12.83
C TRP A 109 -8.58 -10.75 -13.49
N LEU A 110 -9.74 -10.60 -14.15
CA LEU A 110 -10.40 -11.68 -14.88
C LEU A 110 -9.52 -12.20 -16.03
N GLU A 111 -8.93 -11.29 -16.81
CA GLU A 111 -8.02 -11.62 -17.91
C GLU A 111 -6.78 -12.38 -17.40
N ASN A 112 -6.17 -11.89 -16.32
CA ASN A 112 -5.02 -12.58 -15.72
C ASN A 112 -5.39 -13.97 -15.20
N ARG A 113 -6.56 -14.12 -14.57
CA ARG A 113 -7.05 -15.45 -14.16
C ARG A 113 -7.28 -16.36 -15.35
N LEU A 114 -7.90 -15.87 -16.42
CA LEU A 114 -8.15 -16.64 -17.62
C LEU A 114 -6.84 -17.12 -18.25
N ARG A 115 -5.85 -16.24 -18.36
CA ARG A 115 -4.51 -16.57 -18.89
C ARG A 115 -3.78 -17.62 -18.04
N VAL A 116 -3.97 -17.59 -16.71
CA VAL A 116 -3.42 -18.63 -15.83
C VAL A 116 -4.13 -19.96 -16.07
N VAL A 117 -5.46 -19.96 -16.14
CA VAL A 117 -6.25 -21.17 -16.43
C VAL A 117 -5.87 -21.76 -17.79
N GLU A 118 -5.76 -20.93 -18.83
CA GLU A 118 -5.32 -21.34 -20.17
C GLU A 118 -3.95 -22.02 -20.14
N ARG A 119 -2.97 -21.44 -19.43
CA ARG A 119 -1.64 -22.04 -19.30
C ARG A 119 -1.67 -23.38 -18.58
N VAL A 120 -2.46 -23.48 -17.52
CA VAL A 120 -2.62 -24.73 -16.75
C VAL A 120 -3.34 -25.78 -17.59
N GLU A 121 -4.38 -25.40 -18.33
CA GLU A 121 -5.11 -26.30 -19.21
C GLU A 121 -4.21 -26.83 -20.35
N ASN A 122 -3.44 -25.95 -20.97
CA ASN A 122 -2.50 -26.33 -22.04
C ASN A 122 -1.44 -27.33 -21.52
N LEU A 123 -0.90 -27.09 -20.31
CA LEU A 123 0.05 -28.00 -19.69
C LEU A 123 -0.58 -29.36 -19.35
N THR A 124 -1.80 -29.36 -18.81
CA THR A 124 -2.49 -30.57 -18.36
C THR A 124 -3.13 -31.36 -19.50
N PHE A 125 -3.35 -30.74 -20.66
CA PHE A 125 -3.88 -31.40 -21.86
C PHE A 125 -3.03 -32.59 -22.32
N HIS A 126 -1.70 -32.49 -22.16
CA HIS A 126 -0.78 -33.54 -22.61
C HIS A 126 -0.61 -34.70 -21.63
N ILE A 127 -1.24 -34.65 -20.45
CA ILE A 127 -1.08 -35.67 -19.40
C ILE A 127 -2.21 -36.73 -19.55
N PRO A 128 -1.89 -38.00 -19.82
CA PRO A 128 -2.90 -39.05 -19.98
C PRO A 128 -3.64 -39.29 -18.66
N GLY A 129 -4.98 -39.38 -18.72
CA GLY A 129 -5.84 -39.65 -17.56
C GLY A 129 -6.27 -38.43 -16.75
N PHE A 130 -5.65 -37.26 -16.93
CA PHE A 130 -5.94 -36.07 -16.12
C PHE A 130 -7.36 -35.51 -16.35
N ARG A 131 -7.86 -35.57 -17.59
CA ARG A 131 -9.23 -35.16 -17.97
C ARG A 131 -10.33 -36.17 -17.62
N GLN A 132 -9.98 -37.35 -17.11
CA GLN A 132 -10.99 -38.35 -16.69
C GLN A 132 -11.53 -38.05 -15.28
N HIS A 133 -10.86 -37.17 -14.54
CA HIS A 133 -11.34 -36.67 -13.25
C HIS A 133 -12.35 -35.53 -13.46
N HIS A 134 -13.63 -35.91 -13.49
CA HIS A 134 -14.76 -34.98 -13.65
C HIS A 134 -14.90 -33.96 -12.51
N ASP A 135 -14.24 -34.19 -11.36
CA ASP A 135 -14.18 -33.23 -10.26
C ASP A 135 -13.35 -31.97 -10.60
N TRP A 136 -12.40 -32.09 -11.54
CA TRP A 136 -11.52 -31.00 -11.96
C TRP A 136 -11.89 -30.45 -13.34
N PHE A 137 -12.46 -31.29 -14.20
CA PHE A 137 -12.94 -30.94 -15.53
C PHE A 137 -14.39 -31.40 -15.69
N PRO A 138 -15.37 -30.57 -15.30
CA PRO A 138 -16.77 -30.92 -15.48
C PRO A 138 -17.09 -31.07 -16.98
N GLU A 139 -17.92 -32.04 -17.31
CA GLU A 139 -18.34 -32.30 -18.70
C GLU A 139 -19.23 -31.19 -19.25
N MET A 140 -19.99 -30.53 -18.37
CA MET A 140 -20.92 -29.45 -18.71
C MET A 140 -20.84 -28.32 -17.69
N ILE A 141 -20.81 -27.08 -18.18
CA ILE A 141 -20.90 -25.86 -17.37
C ILE A 141 -22.27 -25.24 -17.65
N TYR A 142 -23.11 -25.17 -16.62
CA TYR A 142 -24.42 -24.53 -16.70
C TYR A 142 -24.32 -23.09 -16.22
N TYR A 143 -24.69 -22.15 -17.09
CA TYR A 143 -24.88 -20.75 -16.72
C TYR A 143 -26.37 -20.54 -16.44
N SER A 144 -26.74 -20.39 -15.17
CA SER A 144 -28.09 -19.94 -14.80
C SER A 144 -28.03 -18.44 -14.53
N ALA A 145 -28.74 -17.66 -15.35
CA ALA A 145 -29.01 -16.26 -15.05
C ALA A 145 -30.47 -16.14 -14.60
N THR A 146 -30.71 -15.35 -13.55
CA THR A 146 -32.06 -15.02 -13.11
C THR A 146 -32.69 -14.07 -14.13
N THR A 147 -34.01 -14.08 -14.27
CA THR A 147 -34.69 -13.14 -15.19
C THR A 147 -34.38 -11.68 -14.85
N MET A 148 -34.17 -11.36 -13.56
CA MET A 148 -33.74 -10.04 -13.10
C MET A 148 -32.32 -9.67 -13.60
N ASP A 149 -31.37 -10.62 -13.56
CA ASP A 149 -30.00 -10.38 -14.02
C ASP A 149 -29.95 -10.14 -15.54
N ILE A 150 -30.86 -10.76 -16.28
CA ILE A 150 -30.98 -10.59 -17.73
C ILE A 150 -31.57 -9.21 -18.07
N GLU A 151 -32.59 -8.77 -17.34
CA GLU A 151 -33.19 -7.44 -17.52
C GLU A 151 -32.20 -6.32 -17.17
N GLU A 152 -31.43 -6.46 -16.10
CA GLU A 152 -30.41 -5.50 -15.69
C GLU A 152 -29.27 -5.40 -16.72
N TYR A 153 -28.84 -6.54 -17.28
CA TYR A 153 -27.85 -6.56 -18.35
C TYR A 153 -28.37 -5.88 -19.63
N GLN A 154 -29.62 -6.13 -20.00
CA GLN A 154 -30.25 -5.52 -21.19
C GLN A 154 -30.39 -4.00 -21.04
N ASP A 155 -30.84 -3.51 -19.89
CA ASP A 155 -30.95 -2.06 -19.63
C ASP A 155 -29.57 -1.38 -19.65
N THR A 156 -28.52 -2.06 -19.15
CA THR A 156 -27.15 -1.54 -19.18
C THR A 156 -26.58 -1.49 -20.60
N ASP A 157 -26.85 -2.50 -21.44
CA ASP A 157 -26.41 -2.54 -22.84
C ASP A 157 -27.14 -1.50 -23.69
N ASP A 158 -28.45 -1.35 -23.50
CA ASP A 158 -29.26 -0.35 -24.20
C ASP A 158 -28.83 1.09 -23.82
N ARG A 159 -28.50 1.35 -22.55
CA ARG A 159 -27.95 2.65 -22.11
C ARG A 159 -26.58 2.93 -22.71
N ASN A 160 -25.69 1.94 -22.76
CA ASN A 160 -24.37 2.09 -23.38
C ASN A 160 -24.45 2.28 -24.90
N ARG A 161 -25.46 1.71 -25.55
CA ARG A 161 -25.72 1.88 -26.98
C ARG A 161 -26.44 3.18 -27.32
N ALA A 162 -27.23 3.72 -26.39
CA ALA A 162 -27.92 5.00 -26.51
C ALA A 162 -27.05 6.20 -26.11
N ALA A 163 -25.90 5.99 -25.46
CA ALA A 163 -24.93 7.04 -25.22
C ALA A 163 -24.32 7.48 -26.57
N PRO A 164 -24.48 8.76 -26.99
CA PRO A 164 -23.96 9.20 -28.27
C PRO A 164 -22.44 9.19 -28.22
N THR A 165 -21.84 8.47 -29.16
CA THR A 165 -20.43 8.52 -29.52
C THR A 165 -20.03 9.97 -29.79
N SER A 166 -19.53 10.67 -28.77
CA SER A 166 -18.85 11.93 -28.96
C SER A 166 -17.41 11.61 -29.39
N ALA A 167 -17.11 12.04 -30.61
CA ALA A 167 -15.82 11.99 -31.29
C ALA A 167 -15.48 10.69 -32.04
N SER A 168 -15.92 10.60 -33.30
CA SER A 168 -15.00 10.82 -34.42
C SER A 168 -15.72 10.81 -35.78
N SER A 169 -15.41 11.82 -36.59
CA SER A 169 -15.38 11.85 -38.07
C SER A 169 -16.32 12.86 -38.75
N GLU A 170 -15.77 14.06 -38.92
CA GLU A 170 -15.73 14.92 -40.13
C GLU A 170 -16.85 14.95 -41.20
N LEU A 171 -17.17 16.20 -41.57
CA LEU A 171 -17.61 16.75 -42.88
C LEU A 171 -19.07 16.49 -43.32
N ASP A 172 -19.89 17.54 -43.42
CA ASP A 172 -20.37 18.10 -44.71
C ASP A 172 -21.29 19.33 -44.51
N ASP A 173 -21.43 20.11 -45.58
CA ASP A 173 -21.89 21.48 -45.75
C ASP A 173 -23.35 21.85 -45.34
N GLY A 174 -23.53 23.15 -45.01
CA GLY A 174 -24.50 23.98 -45.72
C GLY A 174 -25.86 24.33 -45.10
N ALA A 175 -26.04 25.65 -44.91
CA ALA A 175 -27.26 26.43 -45.24
C ALA A 175 -28.45 26.53 -44.25
N ALA A 176 -28.57 27.77 -43.72
CA ALA A 176 -29.70 28.70 -43.89
C ALA A 176 -30.90 28.74 -42.91
N ASP A 177 -31.26 30.01 -42.65
CA ASP A 177 -32.55 30.61 -42.27
C ASP A 177 -33.05 30.63 -40.80
N SER A 178 -32.86 31.80 -40.18
CA SER A 178 -33.82 32.50 -39.30
C SER A 178 -35.11 32.88 -40.11
N PRO A 179 -36.21 33.48 -39.56
CA PRO A 179 -36.33 34.21 -38.28
C PRO A 179 -37.68 34.14 -37.51
N SER A 180 -37.62 34.64 -36.26
CA SER A 180 -38.53 35.57 -35.53
C SER A 180 -40.06 35.42 -35.51
N GLY A 181 -40.64 35.63 -34.31
CA GLY A 181 -42.02 36.12 -34.15
C GLY A 181 -42.58 36.11 -32.72
N LEU A 182 -42.52 37.24 -32.02
CA LEU A 182 -43.29 37.57 -30.81
C LEU A 182 -44.76 37.91 -31.17
N GLN A 183 -45.74 37.58 -30.31
CA GLN A 183 -46.60 38.54 -29.57
C GLN A 183 -47.86 37.87 -28.98
N GLN A 184 -48.21 38.31 -27.77
CA GLN A 184 -49.35 37.98 -26.90
C GLN A 184 -50.74 38.31 -27.47
N ASP A 185 -51.78 37.62 -26.99
CA ASP A 185 -52.93 38.23 -26.27
C ASP A 185 -53.94 37.17 -25.78
N ALA A 186 -54.39 37.30 -24.52
CA ALA A 186 -55.55 36.56 -23.98
C ALA A 186 -56.25 37.37 -22.88
N PRO A 187 -57.60 37.47 -22.85
CA PRO A 187 -58.36 38.02 -21.74
C PRO A 187 -58.93 36.94 -20.79
N ALA A 188 -59.29 37.39 -19.59
CA ALA A 188 -59.60 36.62 -18.38
C ALA A 188 -60.95 35.87 -18.35
N MET A 189 -60.99 34.70 -17.67
CA MET A 189 -61.91 34.33 -16.56
C MET A 189 -61.88 32.80 -16.31
N ILE A 190 -61.70 32.39 -15.05
CA ILE A 190 -62.44 31.36 -14.27
C ILE A 190 -61.58 30.99 -13.05
N GLU A 191 -62.04 31.39 -11.88
CA GLU A 191 -61.45 31.07 -10.57
C GLU A 191 -62.23 29.90 -9.94
N LYS A 192 -61.47 28.93 -9.38
CA LYS A 192 -61.83 27.86 -8.41
C LYS A 192 -62.52 26.60 -8.96
N PRO A 193 -61.73 25.52 -9.15
CA PRO A 193 -61.63 24.49 -8.09
C PRO A 193 -60.19 24.04 -7.74
N VAL A 194 -59.16 24.82 -8.10
CA VAL A 194 -57.74 24.42 -7.97
C VAL A 194 -57.23 24.36 -6.51
N GLN A 195 -57.92 25.00 -5.57
CA GLN A 195 -57.41 25.18 -4.20
C GLN A 195 -57.66 23.98 -3.28
N GLU A 196 -58.68 23.15 -3.55
CA GLU A 196 -58.96 21.91 -2.80
C GLU A 196 -58.10 20.74 -3.30
N GLU A 197 -57.95 20.56 -4.61
CA GLU A 197 -57.03 19.54 -5.18
C GLU A 197 -55.58 19.76 -4.74
N LEU A 198 -55.15 21.03 -4.63
CA LEU A 198 -53.80 21.35 -4.18
C LEU A 198 -53.60 21.04 -2.68
N GLN A 199 -54.63 21.22 -1.85
CA GLN A 199 -54.55 20.87 -0.43
C GLN A 199 -54.53 19.35 -0.24
N GLU A 200 -55.30 18.61 -1.03
CA GLU A 200 -55.33 17.15 -0.98
C GLU A 200 -53.98 16.55 -1.44
N GLN A 201 -53.38 17.10 -2.50
CA GLN A 201 -52.03 16.72 -2.94
C GLN A 201 -50.95 17.03 -1.90
N ILE A 202 -51.05 18.15 -1.17
CA ILE A 202 -50.10 18.49 -0.10
C ILE A 202 -50.18 17.49 1.06
N VAL A 203 -51.39 17.03 1.41
CA VAL A 203 -51.58 16.04 2.49
C VAL A 203 -51.01 14.69 2.08
N VAL A 204 -51.29 14.22 0.87
CA VAL A 204 -50.76 12.94 0.34
C VAL A 204 -49.23 12.99 0.24
N LEU A 205 -48.66 14.12 -0.23
CA LEU A 205 -47.22 14.29 -0.31
C LEU A 205 -46.57 14.31 1.08
N HIS A 206 -47.22 14.92 2.08
CA HIS A 206 -46.72 14.92 3.44
C HIS A 206 -46.69 13.52 4.05
N ASP A 207 -47.70 12.71 3.77
CA ASP A 207 -47.78 11.32 4.25
C ASP A 207 -46.69 10.44 3.61
N GLN A 208 -46.46 10.60 2.29
CA GLN A 208 -45.34 9.93 1.60
C GLN A 208 -43.97 10.32 2.15
N ILE A 209 -43.77 11.60 2.48
CA ILE A 209 -42.52 12.08 3.09
C ILE A 209 -42.33 11.48 4.48
N GLN A 210 -43.40 11.36 5.27
CA GLN A 210 -43.33 10.72 6.60
C GLN A 210 -43.03 9.23 6.49
N GLU A 211 -43.67 8.51 5.57
CA GLU A 211 -43.42 7.09 5.34
C GLU A 211 -41.98 6.83 4.85
N GLN A 212 -41.48 7.65 3.93
CA GLN A 212 -40.08 7.60 3.51
C GLN A 212 -39.12 7.89 4.65
N LYS A 213 -39.44 8.85 5.53
CA LYS A 213 -38.62 9.17 6.70
C LYS A 213 -38.55 7.98 7.67
N VAL A 214 -39.68 7.37 8.00
CA VAL A 214 -39.74 6.19 8.86
C VAL A 214 -38.97 5.01 8.24
N THR A 215 -39.09 4.82 6.93
CA THR A 215 -38.35 3.79 6.20
C THR A 215 -36.83 4.03 6.26
N SER A 216 -36.39 5.28 6.05
CA SER A 216 -34.98 5.67 6.14
C SER A 216 -34.42 5.54 7.55
N GLU A 217 -35.20 5.88 8.58
CA GLU A 217 -34.81 5.68 9.97
C GLU A 217 -34.66 4.19 10.32
N ASN A 218 -35.55 3.34 9.80
CA ASN A 218 -35.46 1.90 10.02
C ASN A 218 -34.25 1.28 9.29
N GLN A 219 -33.98 1.70 8.05
CA GLN A 219 -32.77 1.29 7.32
C GLN A 219 -31.50 1.71 8.05
N ASN A 220 -31.45 2.93 8.59
CA ASN A 220 -30.31 3.39 9.39
C ASN A 220 -30.09 2.56 10.65
N ARG A 221 -31.16 2.11 11.32
CA ARG A 221 -31.06 1.22 12.49
C ARG A 221 -30.50 -0.15 12.14
N ILE A 222 -30.95 -0.73 11.03
CA ILE A 222 -30.44 -2.01 10.54
C ILE A 222 -28.95 -1.87 10.20
N LEU A 223 -28.56 -0.80 9.50
CA LEU A 223 -27.17 -0.52 9.15
C LEU A 223 -26.29 -0.37 10.40
N GLN A 224 -26.74 0.37 11.41
CA GLN A 224 -26.00 0.50 12.67
C GLN A 224 -25.82 -0.84 13.39
N THR A 225 -26.82 -1.71 13.32
CA THR A 225 -26.73 -3.05 13.93
C THR A 225 -25.67 -3.89 13.24
N HIS A 226 -25.64 -3.90 11.90
CA HIS A 226 -24.60 -4.60 11.14
C HIS A 226 -23.19 -4.03 11.37
N ILE A 227 -23.05 -2.70 11.46
CA ILE A 227 -21.76 -2.07 11.79
C ILE A 227 -21.28 -2.52 13.17
N GLN A 228 -22.17 -2.62 14.14
CA GLN A 228 -21.82 -3.04 15.49
C GLN A 228 -21.44 -4.53 15.56
N GLU A 229 -22.13 -5.38 14.81
CA GLU A 229 -21.81 -6.80 14.67
C GLU A 229 -20.43 -7.00 13.99
N GLN A 230 -20.16 -6.27 12.91
CA GLN A 230 -18.85 -6.30 12.26
C GLN A 230 -17.75 -5.82 13.19
N LYS A 231 -17.99 -4.76 13.97
CA LYS A 231 -17.02 -4.25 14.94
C LYS A 231 -16.67 -5.31 16.01
N ALA A 232 -17.66 -6.02 16.53
CA ALA A 232 -17.45 -7.09 17.50
C ALA A 232 -16.64 -8.25 16.90
N SER A 233 -16.95 -8.65 15.66
CA SER A 233 -16.21 -9.72 14.96
C SER A 233 -14.74 -9.33 14.68
N VAL A 234 -14.47 -8.08 14.30
CA VAL A 234 -13.11 -7.57 14.08
C VAL A 234 -12.32 -7.52 15.39
N GLU A 235 -12.97 -7.12 16.50
CA GLU A 235 -12.34 -7.11 17.81
C GLU A 235 -11.98 -8.52 18.29
N GLU A 236 -12.88 -9.49 18.11
CA GLU A 236 -12.62 -10.90 18.40
C GLU A 236 -11.44 -11.43 17.56
N LEU A 237 -11.46 -11.21 16.24
CA LEU A 237 -10.37 -11.62 15.35
C LEU A 237 -9.03 -10.99 15.77
N GLY A 238 -9.03 -9.71 16.17
CA GLY A 238 -7.87 -9.00 16.68
C GLY A 238 -7.26 -9.67 17.91
N THR A 239 -8.09 -10.07 18.88
CA THR A 239 -7.61 -10.77 20.08
C THR A 239 -7.04 -12.15 19.78
N VAL A 240 -7.66 -12.90 18.87
CA VAL A 240 -7.19 -14.23 18.45
C VAL A 240 -5.86 -14.11 17.71
N LEU A 241 -5.72 -13.14 16.81
CA LEU A 241 -4.48 -12.90 16.07
C LEU A 241 -3.34 -12.51 17.02
N GLN A 242 -3.62 -11.62 17.97
CA GLN A 242 -2.64 -11.17 18.96
C GLN A 242 -2.16 -12.34 19.83
N LYS A 243 -3.07 -13.22 20.25
CA LYS A 243 -2.72 -14.43 20.99
C LYS A 243 -1.83 -15.37 20.18
N ARG A 244 -2.17 -15.62 18.90
CA ARG A 244 -1.37 -16.48 18.01
C ARG A 244 0.04 -15.91 17.77
N ILE A 245 0.16 -14.59 17.60
CA ILE A 245 1.47 -13.92 17.46
C ILE A 245 2.31 -14.11 18.73
N GLN A 246 1.69 -13.96 19.90
CA GLN A 246 2.40 -14.12 21.17
C GLN A 246 2.86 -15.56 21.42
N GLU A 247 2.03 -16.54 21.08
CA GLU A 247 2.39 -17.96 21.12
C GLU A 247 3.56 -18.26 20.17
N GLN A 248 3.50 -17.78 18.92
CA GLN A 248 4.59 -17.96 17.96
C GLN A 248 5.91 -17.33 18.42
N LEU A 249 5.85 -16.15 19.06
CA LEU A 249 7.03 -15.48 19.58
C LEU A 249 7.67 -16.28 20.73
N GLN A 250 6.85 -16.87 21.61
CA GLN A 250 7.34 -17.72 22.70
C GLN A 250 7.97 -19.01 22.18
N ASP A 251 7.37 -19.65 21.18
CA ASP A 251 7.93 -20.85 20.56
C ASP A 251 9.26 -20.56 19.85
N GLN A 252 9.36 -19.44 19.13
CA GLN A 252 10.61 -19.01 18.51
C GLN A 252 11.69 -18.74 19.56
N ARG A 253 11.33 -18.08 20.67
CA ARG A 253 12.27 -17.82 21.76
C ARG A 253 12.78 -19.11 22.39
N ALA A 254 11.89 -20.06 22.68
CA ALA A 254 12.28 -21.36 23.22
C ALA A 254 13.18 -22.16 22.26
N SER A 255 12.93 -22.07 20.95
CA SER A 255 13.78 -22.68 19.92
C SER A 255 15.16 -22.00 19.86
N ALA A 256 15.20 -20.67 19.90
CA ALA A 256 16.44 -19.90 19.91
C ALA A 256 17.29 -20.19 21.17
N GLU A 257 16.67 -20.27 22.35
CA GLU A 257 17.36 -20.62 23.60
C GLU A 257 17.98 -22.02 23.53
N LYS A 258 17.29 -23.00 22.92
CA LYS A 258 17.86 -24.35 22.66
C LYS A 258 19.06 -24.30 21.71
N GLN A 259 19.00 -23.50 20.66
CA GLN A 259 20.12 -23.35 19.72
C GLN A 259 21.33 -22.69 20.38
N ILE A 260 21.11 -21.66 21.21
CA ILE A 260 22.17 -21.00 21.97
C ILE A 260 22.84 -21.99 22.93
N ALA A 261 22.06 -22.80 23.66
CA ALA A 261 22.61 -23.82 24.55
C ALA A 261 23.46 -24.86 23.81
N ALA A 262 23.00 -25.35 22.65
CA ALA A 262 23.75 -26.28 21.82
C ALA A 262 25.06 -25.67 21.28
N LEU A 263 25.04 -24.40 20.86
CA LEU A 263 26.23 -23.68 20.41
C LEU A 263 27.24 -23.44 21.55
N GLN A 264 26.75 -23.20 22.76
CA GLN A 264 27.61 -23.07 23.94
C GLN A 264 28.31 -24.40 24.26
N GLU A 265 27.60 -25.53 24.20
CA GLU A 265 28.16 -26.87 24.40
C GLU A 265 29.21 -27.22 23.32
N GLN A 266 28.97 -26.82 22.08
CA GLN A 266 29.96 -27.01 21.01
C GLN A 266 31.22 -26.17 21.26
N ASN A 267 31.06 -24.92 21.72
CA ASN A 267 32.20 -24.05 22.03
C ASN A 267 33.03 -24.58 23.20
N THR A 268 32.41 -25.09 24.27
CA THR A 268 33.16 -25.67 25.40
C THR A 268 33.94 -26.90 24.97
N THR A 269 33.34 -27.78 24.15
CA THR A 269 34.01 -28.94 23.58
C THR A 269 35.23 -28.54 22.74
N LEU A 270 35.09 -27.51 21.92
CA LEU A 270 36.17 -27.00 21.08
C LEU A 270 37.30 -26.38 21.92
N GLN A 271 36.98 -25.68 23.01
CA GLN A 271 37.97 -25.17 23.95
C GLN A 271 38.74 -26.29 24.66
N GLU A 272 38.06 -27.39 25.04
CA GLU A 272 38.70 -28.57 25.62
C GLU A 272 39.71 -29.19 24.63
N GLN A 273 39.31 -29.36 23.37
CA GLN A 273 40.19 -29.87 22.30
C GLN A 273 41.41 -28.97 22.06
N MET A 274 41.21 -27.64 22.06
CA MET A 274 42.30 -26.67 21.92
C MET A 274 43.30 -26.77 23.09
N LYS A 275 42.80 -27.00 24.31
CA LYS A 275 43.64 -27.17 25.50
C LYS A 275 44.46 -28.46 25.44
N GLU A 276 43.86 -29.58 25.03
CA GLU A 276 44.58 -30.85 24.81
C GLU A 276 45.64 -30.74 23.71
N LEU A 277 45.33 -30.03 22.63
CA LEU A 277 46.28 -29.81 21.56
C LEU A 277 47.47 -28.97 22.05
N HIS A 278 47.21 -27.95 22.87
CA HIS A 278 48.26 -27.11 23.46
C HIS A 278 49.17 -27.90 24.44
N THR A 279 48.61 -28.79 25.27
CA THR A 279 49.41 -29.65 26.15
C THR A 279 50.25 -30.65 25.36
N MET A 280 49.70 -31.25 24.30
CA MET A 280 50.49 -32.11 23.39
C MET A 280 51.64 -31.34 22.72
N LEU A 281 51.37 -30.13 22.24
CA LEU A 281 52.38 -29.29 21.57
C LEU A 281 53.51 -28.95 22.54
N SER A 282 53.20 -28.49 23.75
CA SER A 282 54.21 -28.18 24.78
C SER A 282 55.06 -29.39 25.19
N PHE A 283 54.46 -30.59 25.27
CA PHE A 283 55.20 -31.83 25.52
C PHE A 283 56.19 -32.16 24.39
N LEU A 284 55.77 -32.02 23.13
CA LEU A 284 56.65 -32.23 21.97
C LEU A 284 57.82 -31.24 21.96
N THR A 285 57.57 -29.95 22.25
CA THR A 285 58.61 -28.92 22.32
C THR A 285 59.62 -29.22 23.43
N ALA A 286 59.15 -29.65 24.61
CA ALA A 286 60.02 -30.04 25.71
C ALA A 286 60.88 -31.27 25.37
N LYS A 287 60.29 -32.28 24.71
CA LYS A 287 61.02 -33.48 24.28
C LYS A 287 62.07 -33.17 23.19
N ALA A 288 61.78 -32.25 22.28
CA ALA A 288 62.74 -31.80 21.27
C ALA A 288 63.96 -31.11 21.90
N MET A 289 63.76 -30.27 22.94
CA MET A 289 64.87 -29.61 23.64
C MET A 289 65.74 -30.57 24.45
N ALA A 290 65.17 -31.67 24.97
CA ALA A 290 65.92 -32.67 25.72
C ALA A 290 66.77 -33.62 24.83
N GLY A 291 66.47 -33.72 23.53
CA GLY A 291 67.17 -34.60 22.59
C GLY A 291 68.42 -34.01 21.93
N THR A 292 68.75 -32.75 22.20
CA THR A 292 69.89 -32.02 21.61
C THR A 292 71.07 -31.83 22.58
N SER A 293 71.10 -32.58 23.69
CA SER A 293 72.22 -32.61 24.65
C SER A 293 73.07 -33.86 24.51
#